data_AF-A0A3A0DH59-F1
#
_entry.id   AF-A0A3A0DH59-F1
#
_cell.length_a   1.000
_cell.length_b   1.000
_cell.length_c   1.000
_cell.angle_alpha   90.00
_cell.angle_beta   90.00
_cell.angle_gamma   90.00
#
_symmetry.space_group_name_H-M   'P 1'
#
loop_
_entity.id
_entity.type
_entity.pdbx_description
1 polymer ?
#
loop_
_entity_poly.entity_id
_entity_poly.type
_entity_poly.pdbx_seq_one_letter_code
_entity_poly.pdbx_strand_id
1 'polypeptide(L)'
;MMPHTPLRSALVAASLGAFLAAQAAAAGSMALELKPHDRIAIVGNSLAERLRLYGNFEALLHLRFPKHELAVRNFGWPCDEVGRQQRPNDYTALDDPLAVFAPDVLLCFFGYNESFAGPEGLPKFKEDLAAYVERLQEQFAKDGKAPRIALISPIAYEATG
;
A
#
# COMPACT_ATOMS: atom_id res chain seq x y z
N MET A 1 30.36 -41.84 39.09
CA MET A 1 29.85 -41.49 37.75
C MET A 1 28.85 -40.36 37.94
N MET A 2 29.34 -39.11 37.93
CA MET A 2 28.53 -37.90 38.19
C MET A 2 27.82 -37.47 36.90
N PRO A 3 26.51 -37.18 36.92
CA PRO A 3 25.77 -36.71 35.75
C PRO A 3 25.92 -35.19 35.50
N HIS A 4 26.06 -34.87 34.22
CA HIS A 4 25.59 -33.70 33.45
C HIS A 4 25.83 -32.27 33.97
N THR A 5 26.51 -31.46 33.14
CA THR A 5 26.35 -29.99 33.13
C THR A 5 25.71 -29.56 31.79
N PRO A 6 24.38 -29.37 31.72
CA PRO A 6 23.68 -28.98 30.50
C PRO A 6 23.48 -27.45 30.40
N LEU A 7 24.44 -26.65 30.86
CA LEU A 7 24.22 -25.19 31.01
C LEU A 7 24.43 -24.40 29.70
N ARG A 8 25.21 -24.94 28.75
CA ARG A 8 25.50 -24.24 27.47
C ARG A 8 24.39 -24.38 26.43
N SER A 9 23.62 -25.46 26.46
CA SER A 9 22.53 -25.70 25.49
C SER A 9 21.27 -24.90 25.78
N ALA A 10 21.02 -24.54 27.05
CA ALA A 10 19.86 -23.74 27.45
C ALA A 10 19.96 -22.28 26.98
N LEU A 11 21.17 -21.71 26.93
CA LEU A 11 21.40 -20.32 26.51
C LEU A 11 21.21 -20.11 25.00
N VAL A 12 21.51 -21.12 24.18
CA VAL A 12 21.31 -21.06 22.71
C VAL A 12 19.83 -21.25 22.34
N ALA A 13 19.10 -22.09 23.09
CA ALA A 13 17.66 -22.25 22.88
C ALA A 13 16.86 -21.00 23.30
N ALA A 14 17.28 -20.32 24.37
CA ALA A 14 16.63 -19.10 24.85
C ALA A 14 16.83 -17.90 23.90
N SER A 15 18.00 -17.76 23.27
CA SER A 15 18.27 -16.69 22.31
C SER A 15 17.55 -16.89 20.96
N LEU A 16 17.38 -18.14 20.52
CA LEU A 16 16.62 -18.46 19.30
C LEU A 16 15.11 -18.22 19.48
N GLY A 17 14.56 -18.55 20.67
CA GLY A 17 13.16 -18.29 21.00
C GLY A 17 12.83 -16.79 21.10
N ALA A 18 13.75 -15.99 21.64
CA ALA A 18 13.59 -14.53 21.70
C ALA A 18 13.62 -13.87 20.31
N PHE A 19 14.40 -14.41 19.37
CA PHE A 19 14.46 -13.89 18.00
C PHE A 19 13.19 -14.18 17.20
N LEU A 20 12.60 -15.37 17.36
CA LEU A 20 11.32 -15.74 16.73
C LEU A 20 10.13 -14.95 17.29
N ALA A 21 10.11 -14.67 18.60
CA ALA A 21 9.07 -13.84 19.22
C ALA A 21 9.14 -12.37 18.78
N ALA A 22 10.35 -11.83 18.60
CA ALA A 22 10.54 -10.48 18.06
C ALA A 22 10.09 -10.37 16.58
N GLN A 23 10.31 -11.42 15.79
CA GLN A 23 9.88 -11.47 14.38
C GLN A 23 8.34 -11.50 14.25
N ALA A 24 7.65 -12.20 15.16
CA ALA A 24 6.19 -12.23 15.20
C ALA A 24 5.58 -10.90 15.71
N ALA A 25 6.24 -10.21 16.63
CA ALA A 25 5.82 -8.89 17.10
C ALA A 25 5.97 -7.79 16.03
N ALA A 26 6.97 -7.90 15.14
CA ALA A 26 7.15 -6.97 14.02
C ALA A 26 6.05 -7.07 12.94
N ALA A 27 5.34 -8.20 12.86
CA ALA A 27 4.22 -8.37 11.92
C ALA A 27 2.91 -7.69 12.41
N GLY A 28 2.88 -7.19 13.65
CA GLY A 28 1.65 -6.74 14.31
C GLY A 28 1.34 -5.24 14.27
N SER A 29 2.22 -4.38 13.72
CA SER A 29 2.07 -2.91 13.86
C SER A 29 1.90 -2.13 12.55
N MET A 30 1.81 -2.81 11.40
CA MET A 30 1.60 -2.16 10.09
C MET A 30 0.12 -2.10 9.67
N ALA A 31 -0.81 -2.21 10.61
CA ALA A 31 -2.22 -2.04 10.31
C ALA A 31 -2.51 -0.56 10.02
N LEU A 32 -2.91 -0.27 8.79
CA LEU A 32 -3.41 1.05 8.41
C LEU A 32 -4.67 1.36 9.26
N GLU A 33 -4.55 2.32 10.19
CA GLU A 33 -5.68 2.78 10.99
C GLU A 33 -6.54 3.78 10.20
N LEU A 34 -7.82 3.45 10.05
CA LEU A 34 -8.84 4.33 9.49
C LEU A 34 -9.51 5.12 10.62
N LYS A 35 -9.73 6.42 10.38
CA LYS A 35 -10.37 7.35 11.30
C LYS A 35 -11.76 7.73 10.76
N PRO A 36 -12.66 8.21 11.63
CA PRO A 36 -13.93 8.77 11.18
C PRO A 36 -13.72 9.89 10.16
N HIS A 37 -14.56 9.88 9.14
CA HIS A 37 -14.60 10.80 7.99
C HIS A 37 -13.37 10.76 7.09
N ASP A 38 -12.52 9.73 7.18
CA ASP A 38 -11.39 9.56 6.26
C ASP A 38 -11.86 9.48 4.80
N ARG A 39 -11.18 10.26 3.95
CA ARG A 39 -11.33 10.19 2.49
C ARG A 39 -10.28 9.24 1.92
N ILE A 40 -10.73 8.10 1.42
CA ILE A 40 -9.91 7.02 0.90
C ILE A 40 -9.88 7.11 -0.62
N ALA A 41 -8.70 7.38 -1.18
CA ALA A 41 -8.46 7.30 -2.62
C ALA A 41 -7.80 5.97 -2.99
N ILE A 42 -8.38 5.27 -3.95
CA ILE A 42 -7.77 4.08 -4.57
C ILE A 42 -7.09 4.55 -5.86
N VAL A 43 -5.79 4.35 -5.99
CA VAL A 43 -4.99 4.76 -7.16
C VAL A 43 -4.17 3.59 -7.69
N GLY A 44 -3.85 3.59 -8.98
CA GLY A 44 -3.00 2.57 -9.59
C GLY A 44 -3.59 2.01 -10.87
N ASN A 45 -3.11 0.83 -11.25
CA ASN A 45 -3.42 0.20 -12.54
C ASN A 45 -4.79 -0.50 -12.58
N SER A 46 -4.97 -1.36 -13.59
CA SER A 46 -6.19 -2.13 -13.82
C SER A 46 -6.69 -2.93 -12.61
N LEU A 47 -5.83 -3.35 -11.68
CA LEU A 47 -6.28 -4.03 -10.46
C LEU A 47 -7.10 -3.07 -9.57
N ALA A 48 -6.64 -1.83 -9.41
CA ALA A 48 -7.39 -0.79 -8.71
C ALA A 48 -8.68 -0.45 -9.46
N GLU A 49 -8.61 -0.20 -10.77
CA GLU A 49 -9.77 0.17 -11.59
C GLU A 49 -10.90 -0.86 -11.45
N ARG A 50 -10.56 -2.15 -11.46
CA ARG A 50 -11.53 -3.26 -11.34
C ARG A 50 -12.31 -3.29 -10.03
N LEU A 51 -11.77 -2.72 -8.94
CA LEU A 51 -12.51 -2.65 -7.66
C LEU A 51 -13.80 -1.85 -7.81
N ARG A 52 -13.82 -0.86 -8.72
CA ARG A 52 -14.99 -0.03 -9.00
C ARG A 52 -16.14 -0.79 -9.67
N LEU A 53 -15.88 -1.90 -10.35
CA LEU A 53 -16.87 -2.56 -11.22
C LEU A 53 -18.07 -3.10 -10.43
N TYR A 54 -17.85 -3.58 -9.21
CA TYR A 54 -18.90 -4.21 -8.38
C TYR A 54 -19.11 -3.53 -7.03
N GLY A 55 -18.22 -2.62 -6.60
CA GLY A 55 -18.36 -1.91 -5.32
C GLY A 55 -18.23 -2.79 -4.06
N ASN A 56 -17.78 -4.04 -4.23
CA ASN A 56 -17.68 -5.01 -3.14
C ASN A 56 -16.71 -4.54 -2.04
N PHE A 57 -15.61 -3.91 -2.44
CA PHE A 57 -14.59 -3.45 -1.51
C PHE A 57 -15.12 -2.33 -0.62
N GLU A 58 -15.78 -1.34 -1.22
CA GLU A 58 -16.41 -0.21 -0.53
C GLU A 58 -17.51 -0.69 0.42
N ALA A 59 -18.36 -1.63 -0.03
CA ALA A 59 -19.40 -2.22 0.80
C ALA A 59 -18.81 -2.94 2.03
N LEU A 60 -17.76 -3.76 1.84
CA LEU A 60 -17.07 -4.45 2.92
C LEU A 60 -16.39 -3.48 3.90
N LEU A 61 -15.80 -2.38 3.40
CA LEU A 61 -15.24 -1.32 4.23
C LEU A 61 -16.32 -0.70 5.13
N HIS A 62 -17.47 -0.32 4.57
CA HIS A 62 -18.56 0.26 5.34
C HIS A 62 -19.18 -0.73 6.35
N LEU A 63 -19.26 -2.03 6.01
CA LEU A 63 -19.70 -3.07 6.95
C LEU A 63 -18.71 -3.24 8.12
N ARG A 64 -17.41 -3.13 7.85
CA ARG A 64 -16.36 -3.25 8.87
C ARG A 64 -16.27 -2.01 9.75
N PHE A 65 -16.49 -0.82 9.18
CA PHE A 65 -16.35 0.48 9.85
C PHE A 65 -17.66 1.29 9.81
N PRO A 66 -18.77 0.78 10.37
CA PRO A 66 -20.11 1.34 10.17
C PRO A 66 -20.29 2.75 10.77
N LYS A 67 -19.44 3.13 11.74
CA LYS A 67 -19.48 4.44 12.41
C LYS A 67 -18.46 5.44 11.87
N HIS A 68 -17.66 5.06 10.88
CA HIS A 68 -16.57 5.91 10.40
C HIS A 68 -16.98 6.86 9.29
N GLU A 69 -18.17 6.72 8.67
CA GLU A 69 -18.63 7.63 7.61
C GLU A 69 -17.55 7.89 6.53
N LEU A 70 -16.87 6.83 6.13
CA LEU A 70 -15.77 6.88 5.18
C LEU A 70 -16.25 7.40 3.82
N ALA A 71 -15.46 8.22 3.14
CA ALA A 71 -15.69 8.56 1.75
C ALA A 71 -14.67 7.83 0.88
N VAL A 72 -15.12 6.90 0.03
CA VAL A 72 -14.23 6.10 -0.81
C VAL A 72 -14.40 6.51 -2.27
N ARG A 73 -13.28 6.76 -2.97
CA ARG A 73 -13.29 7.05 -4.41
C ARG A 73 -12.16 6.33 -5.12
N ASN A 74 -12.51 5.74 -6.26
CA ASN A 74 -11.57 5.03 -7.11
C ASN A 74 -11.10 5.92 -8.26
N PHE A 75 -9.79 6.11 -8.35
CA PHE A 75 -9.06 6.86 -9.36
C PHE A 75 -8.09 5.96 -10.15
N GLY A 76 -8.25 4.64 -10.06
CA GLY A 76 -7.47 3.68 -10.84
C GLY A 76 -7.67 3.88 -12.33
N TRP A 77 -6.59 3.76 -13.09
CA TRP A 77 -6.58 3.91 -14.55
C TRP A 77 -5.84 2.73 -15.19
N PRO A 78 -6.36 2.15 -16.29
CA PRO A 78 -5.66 1.07 -16.97
C PRO A 78 -4.25 1.48 -17.40
N CYS A 79 -3.30 0.56 -17.31
CA CYS A 79 -1.91 0.77 -17.73
C CYS A 79 -1.11 1.84 -16.95
N ASP A 80 -1.61 2.32 -15.81
CA ASP A 80 -0.83 3.23 -14.96
C ASP A 80 0.42 2.55 -14.37
N GLU A 81 1.56 3.20 -14.53
CA GLU A 81 2.79 2.92 -13.79
C GLU A 81 3.04 4.05 -12.79
N VAL A 82 3.80 3.79 -11.74
CA VAL A 82 4.14 4.77 -10.70
C VAL A 82 4.85 6.00 -11.29
N GLY A 83 5.74 5.79 -12.25
CA GLY A 83 6.46 6.84 -12.98
C GLY A 83 5.74 7.34 -14.23
N ARG A 84 4.66 6.69 -14.68
CA ARG A 84 3.98 7.01 -15.95
C ARG A 84 2.47 6.80 -15.85
N GLN A 85 1.76 7.89 -15.60
CA GLN A 85 0.30 7.92 -15.54
C GLN A 85 -0.23 8.72 -16.73
N GLN A 86 -0.68 8.03 -17.78
CA GLN A 86 -1.18 8.69 -18.98
C GLN A 86 -2.58 9.24 -18.74
N ARG A 87 -2.76 10.54 -19.00
CA ARG A 87 -4.05 11.23 -18.93
C ARG A 87 -4.29 11.99 -20.23
N PRO A 88 -5.55 12.22 -20.63
CA PRO A 88 -5.86 13.18 -21.70
C PRO A 88 -5.22 14.54 -21.41
N ASN A 89 -4.77 15.25 -22.45
CA ASN A 89 -4.01 16.51 -22.30
C ASN A 89 -4.67 17.52 -21.37
N ASP A 90 -6.00 17.63 -21.39
CA ASP A 90 -6.76 18.61 -20.62
C ASP A 90 -7.41 18.02 -19.35
N TYR A 91 -6.98 16.84 -18.88
CA TYR A 91 -7.61 16.15 -17.74
C TYR A 91 -7.66 17.00 -16.46
N THR A 92 -6.65 17.85 -16.26
CA THR A 92 -6.54 18.75 -15.10
C THR A 92 -6.67 20.23 -15.48
N ALA A 93 -7.17 20.54 -16.68
CA ALA A 93 -7.23 21.92 -17.19
C ALA A 93 -8.25 22.79 -16.44
N LEU A 94 -9.32 22.19 -15.94
CA LEU A 94 -10.33 22.87 -15.10
C LEU A 94 -10.02 22.68 -13.62
N ASP A 95 -9.87 21.43 -13.18
CA ASP A 95 -9.50 21.04 -11.82
C ASP A 95 -8.86 19.64 -11.86
N ASP A 96 -8.02 19.30 -10.88
CA ASP A 96 -7.55 17.93 -10.66
C ASP A 96 -8.53 17.19 -9.72
N PRO A 97 -9.26 16.16 -10.19
CA PRO A 97 -10.23 15.43 -9.37
C PRO A 97 -9.63 14.79 -8.11
N LEU A 98 -8.38 14.34 -8.16
CA LEU A 98 -7.69 13.75 -7.02
C LEU A 98 -7.28 14.86 -6.03
N ALA A 99 -6.77 15.98 -6.55
CA ALA A 99 -6.45 17.16 -5.74
C ALA A 99 -7.68 17.69 -4.99
N VAL A 100 -8.81 17.83 -5.69
CA VAL A 100 -10.08 18.29 -5.12
C VAL A 100 -10.60 17.30 -4.06
N PHE A 101 -10.49 16.01 -4.31
CA PHE A 101 -10.87 14.99 -3.34
C PHE A 101 -9.97 14.98 -2.10
N ALA A 102 -8.70 15.39 -2.23
CA ALA A 102 -7.75 15.62 -1.16
C ALA A 102 -7.68 14.46 -0.12
N PRO A 103 -7.37 13.23 -0.53
CA PRO A 103 -7.45 12.04 0.33
C PRO A 103 -6.64 12.13 1.62
N ASP A 104 -7.19 11.57 2.69
CA ASP A 104 -6.50 11.37 3.98
C ASP A 104 -5.78 10.02 4.02
N VAL A 105 -6.22 9.09 3.16
CA VAL A 105 -5.70 7.74 2.98
C VAL A 105 -5.59 7.43 1.50
N LEU A 106 -4.44 6.95 1.05
CA LEU A 106 -4.24 6.45 -0.31
C LEU A 106 -3.91 4.96 -0.30
N LEU A 107 -4.66 4.19 -1.10
CA LEU A 107 -4.37 2.79 -1.40
C LEU A 107 -3.76 2.72 -2.80
N CYS A 108 -2.47 2.41 -2.88
CA CYS A 108 -1.68 2.49 -4.11
C CYS A 108 -1.40 1.10 -4.69
N PHE A 109 -1.90 0.84 -5.91
CA PHE A 109 -1.78 -0.44 -6.61
C PHE A 109 -0.83 -0.31 -7.81
N PHE A 110 0.48 -0.33 -7.54
CA PHE A 110 1.56 -0.24 -8.54
C PHE A 110 2.46 -1.47 -8.50
N GLY A 111 3.19 -1.70 -9.59
CA GLY A 111 4.22 -2.74 -9.71
C GLY A 111 3.91 -3.80 -10.77
N TYR A 112 2.64 -4.00 -11.17
CA TYR A 112 2.31 -5.00 -12.18
C TYR A 112 2.83 -4.59 -13.57
N ASN A 113 2.58 -3.35 -13.98
CA ASN A 113 3.00 -2.85 -15.28
C ASN A 113 4.52 -2.67 -15.33
N GLU A 114 5.11 -2.25 -14.22
CA GLU A 114 6.55 -2.09 -14.05
C GLU A 114 7.30 -3.43 -14.07
N SER A 115 6.63 -4.53 -13.68
CA SER A 115 7.23 -5.87 -13.68
C SER A 115 7.62 -6.38 -15.08
N PHE A 116 7.00 -5.86 -16.15
CA PHE A 116 7.34 -6.24 -17.52
C PHE A 116 8.74 -5.77 -17.95
N ALA A 117 9.34 -4.80 -17.24
CA ALA A 117 10.74 -4.42 -17.44
C ALA A 117 11.74 -5.46 -16.87
N GLY A 118 11.25 -6.50 -16.19
CA GLY A 118 12.07 -7.54 -15.58
C GLY A 118 12.94 -7.03 -14.42
N PRO A 119 13.91 -7.85 -13.96
CA PRO A 119 14.79 -7.48 -12.85
C PRO A 119 15.58 -6.18 -13.07
N GLU A 120 15.87 -5.84 -14.32
CA GLU A 120 16.61 -4.62 -14.68
C GLU A 120 15.79 -3.33 -14.44
N GLY A 121 14.45 -3.42 -14.45
CA GLY A 121 13.57 -2.29 -14.12
C GLY A 121 13.44 -2.01 -12.62
N LEU A 122 13.88 -2.92 -11.75
CA LEU A 122 13.67 -2.81 -10.30
C LEU A 122 14.31 -1.56 -9.66
N PRO A 123 15.56 -1.15 -10.01
CA PRO A 123 16.14 0.08 -9.47
C PRO A 123 15.29 1.31 -9.78
N LYS A 124 14.87 1.44 -11.04
CA LYS A 124 14.01 2.54 -11.49
C LYS A 124 12.65 2.52 -10.78
N PHE A 125 12.01 1.35 -10.66
CA PHE A 125 10.74 1.23 -9.95
C PHE A 125 10.85 1.72 -8.50
N LYS A 126 11.92 1.36 -7.78
CA LYS A 126 12.14 1.80 -6.40
C LYS A 126 12.29 3.32 -6.30
N GLU A 127 13.05 3.90 -7.22
CA GLU A 127 13.26 5.35 -7.30
C GLU A 127 11.93 6.07 -7.59
N ASP A 128 11.23 5.67 -8.64
CA ASP A 128 9.95 6.28 -9.04
C ASP A 128 8.89 6.13 -7.93
N LEU A 129 8.87 4.99 -7.24
CA LEU A 129 7.96 4.74 -6.12
C LEU A 129 8.26 5.60 -4.89
N ALA A 130 9.54 5.77 -4.55
CA ALA A 130 9.94 6.66 -3.45
C ALA A 130 9.53 8.11 -3.75
N ALA A 131 9.88 8.61 -4.95
CA ALA A 131 9.50 9.95 -5.39
C ALA A 131 7.97 10.14 -5.46
N TYR A 132 7.24 9.09 -5.84
CA TYR A 132 5.77 9.11 -5.84
C TYR A 132 5.19 9.26 -4.44
N VAL A 133 5.69 8.49 -3.47
CA VAL A 133 5.25 8.57 -2.07
C VAL A 133 5.56 9.94 -1.48
N GLU A 134 6.76 10.46 -1.68
CA GLU A 134 7.16 11.79 -1.22
C GLU A 134 6.24 12.87 -1.80
N ARG A 135 6.01 12.84 -3.13
CA ARG A 135 5.11 13.78 -3.80
C ARG A 135 3.70 13.75 -3.23
N LEU A 136 3.14 12.56 -2.98
CA LEU A 136 1.80 12.44 -2.39
C LEU A 136 1.77 12.98 -0.96
N GLN A 137 2.81 12.72 -0.17
CA GLN A 137 2.91 13.20 1.21
C GLN A 137 2.95 14.73 1.26
N GLU A 138 3.69 15.36 0.35
CA GLU A 138 3.78 16.81 0.21
C GLU A 138 2.48 17.41 -0.33
N GLN A 139 1.95 16.87 -1.43
CA GLN A 139 0.78 17.41 -2.12
C GLN A 139 -0.48 17.39 -1.25
N PHE A 140 -0.65 16.35 -0.43
CA PHE A 140 -1.84 16.16 0.39
C PHE A 140 -1.59 16.41 1.88
N ALA A 141 -0.46 17.03 2.25
CA ALA A 141 -0.22 17.44 3.62
C ALA A 141 -1.28 18.48 4.07
N LYS A 142 -1.91 18.22 5.21
CA LYS A 142 -2.91 19.11 5.82
C LYS A 142 -2.57 19.35 7.27
N ASP A 143 -2.50 20.62 7.67
CA ASP A 143 -2.18 21.02 9.04
C ASP A 143 -0.92 20.32 9.61
N GLY A 144 0.10 20.15 8.75
CA GLY A 144 1.34 19.45 9.10
C GLY A 144 1.24 17.92 9.18
N LYS A 145 0.13 17.32 8.75
CA LYS A 145 -0.07 15.86 8.70
C LYS A 145 -0.12 15.37 7.26
N ALA A 146 0.79 14.48 6.90
CA ALA A 146 0.79 13.80 5.61
C ALA A 146 -0.37 12.78 5.52
N PRO A 147 -0.87 12.47 4.31
CA PRO A 147 -1.78 11.35 4.11
C PRO A 147 -1.16 10.03 4.55
N ARG A 148 -2.00 9.09 4.98
CA ARG A 148 -1.57 7.71 5.23
C ARG A 148 -1.57 6.94 3.91
N ILE A 149 -0.45 6.32 3.58
CA ILE A 149 -0.29 5.60 2.30
C ILE A 149 -0.13 4.11 2.60
N ALA A 150 -0.93 3.29 1.94
CA ALA A 150 -0.76 1.84 1.90
C ALA A 150 -0.37 1.41 0.49
N LEU A 151 0.80 0.79 0.37
CA LEU A 151 1.25 0.16 -0.87
C LEU A 151 0.67 -1.25 -0.93
N ILE A 152 -0.16 -1.51 -1.94
CA ILE A 152 -0.76 -2.82 -2.16
C ILE A 152 0.08 -3.54 -3.22
N SER A 153 0.64 -4.68 -2.83
CA SER A 153 1.42 -5.50 -3.75
C SER A 153 0.58 -5.92 -4.97
N PRO A 154 1.16 -5.94 -6.18
CA PRO A 154 0.53 -6.55 -7.34
C PRO A 154 0.08 -7.99 -7.10
N ILE A 155 -0.92 -8.43 -7.85
CA ILE A 155 -1.22 -9.86 -7.97
C ILE A 155 -0.05 -10.58 -8.67
N ALA A 156 0.24 -11.80 -8.21
CA ALA A 156 1.24 -12.64 -8.85
C ALA A 156 0.79 -12.99 -10.27
N TYR A 157 1.73 -12.92 -11.22
CA TYR A 157 1.53 -13.38 -12.58
C TYR A 157 2.01 -14.83 -12.71
N GLU A 158 1.12 -15.71 -13.17
CA GLU A 158 1.47 -17.08 -13.51
C GLU A 158 1.78 -17.17 -15.02
N ALA A 159 3.04 -17.52 -15.34
CA ALA A 159 3.44 -17.77 -16.71
C ALA A 159 2.90 -19.13 -17.16
N THR A 160 1.75 -19.14 -17.82
CA THR A 160 1.09 -20.37 -18.28
C THR A 160 1.59 -20.89 -19.64
N GLY A 161 2.57 -20.21 -20.25
CA GLY A 161 3.24 -20.64 -21.49
C GLY A 161 2.78 -19.91 -22.73
#